data_AF-A0AB74ERU2-F1
#
_entry.id   AF-A0AB74ERU2-F1
#
_cell.length_a   1.000
_cell.length_b   1.000
_cell.length_c   1.000
_cell.angle_alpha   90.00
_cell.angle_beta   90.00
_cell.angle_gamma   90.00
#
_symmetry.space_group_name_H-M   'P 1'
#
loop_
_entity.id
_entity.type
_entity.pdbx_description
1 polymer ?
#
loop_
_entity_poly.entity_id
_entity_poly.type
_entity_poly.pdbx_seq_one_letter_code
_entity_poly.pdbx_strand_id
1 'polypeptide(L)' 'MHLGLRSADFLEKAFIRAGLRVEDVLKTKPVHKKAADSNDPLAFARNRETTFLCRLKKA' A
#
# COMPACT_ATOMS: atom_id res chain seq x y z
N MET A 1 -5.80 7.86 -16.59
CA MET A 1 -4.42 8.14 -16.12
C MET A 1 -3.88 6.90 -15.44
N HIS A 2 -2.78 6.33 -15.91
CA HIS A 2 -2.13 5.18 -15.28
C HIS A 2 -0.94 5.68 -14.46
N LEU A 3 -0.94 5.45 -13.14
CA LEU A 3 0.07 5.97 -12.21
C LEU A 3 1.37 5.14 -12.18
N GLY A 4 1.49 4.11 -13.02
CA GLY A 4 2.67 3.22 -13.04
C GLY A 4 2.87 2.44 -11.74
N LEU A 5 1.79 2.16 -11.00
CA LEU A 5 1.87 1.40 -9.75
C LEU A 5 2.23 -0.06 -10.00
N ARG A 6 2.93 -0.67 -9.04
CA ARG A 6 3.21 -2.11 -9.05
C ARG A 6 1.91 -2.91 -8.97
N SER A 7 1.94 -4.15 -9.44
CA SER A 7 0.82 -5.08 -9.29
C SER A 7 0.51 -5.36 -7.82
N ALA A 8 -0.76 -5.66 -7.51
CA ALA A 8 -1.22 -5.84 -6.13
C ALA A 8 -0.49 -6.99 -5.40
N ASP A 9 -0.06 -8.01 -6.14
CA ASP A 9 0.64 -9.19 -5.64
C ASP A 9 2.17 -8.99 -5.46
N PHE A 10 2.71 -7.84 -5.88
CA PHE A 10 4.16 -7.61 -5.91
C PHE A 10 4.83 -7.86 -4.55
N LEU A 11 4.25 -7.33 -3.46
CA LEU A 11 4.80 -7.48 -2.11
C LEU A 11 4.71 -8.91 -1.61
N GLU A 12 3.59 -9.60 -1.83
CA GLU A 12 3.42 -11.01 -1.46
C GLU A 12 4.49 -11.88 -2.14
N LYS A 13 4.67 -11.70 -3.46
CA LYS A 13 5.73 -12.40 -4.21
C LYS A 13 7.13 -12.05 -3.70
N ALA A 14 7.37 -10.81 -3.29
CA ALA A 14 8.64 -10.40 -2.72
C ALA A 14 8.92 -11.11 -1.38
N PHE A 15 7.91 -11.24 -0.52
CA PHE A 15 8.04 -11.98 0.75
C PHE A 15 8.32 -13.46 0.53
N ILE A 16 7.58 -14.11 -0.38
CA ILE A 16 7.78 -15.53 -0.73
C ILE A 16 9.21 -15.77 -1.22
N ARG A 17 9.70 -14.93 -2.16
CA ARG A 17 11.08 -15.03 -2.67
C ARG A 17 12.14 -14.85 -1.57
N ALA A 18 11.82 -14.11 -0.51
CA ALA A 18 12.70 -13.91 0.64
C ALA A 18 12.57 -15.00 1.72
N GLY A 19 11.73 -16.02 1.52
CA GLY A 19 11.46 -17.05 2.53
C GLY A 19 10.71 -16.52 3.76
N LEU A 20 9.89 -15.47 3.56
CA LEU A 20 9.09 -14.84 4.59
C LEU A 20 7.60 -15.07 4.35
N ARG A 21 6.83 -15.12 5.44
CA ARG A 21 5.37 -15.10 5.44
C ARG A 21 4.84 -13.96 6.30
N VAL A 22 3.69 -13.44 5.90
CA VAL A 22 2.98 -12.42 6.67
C VAL A 22 2.39 -13.07 7.91
N GLU A 23 2.76 -12.56 9.07
CA GLU A 23 2.22 -12.99 10.36
C GLU A 23 1.06 -12.13 10.81
N ASP A 24 1.14 -10.83 10.57
CA ASP A 24 0.10 -9.87 10.92
C ASP A 24 0.14 -8.64 10.00
N VAL A 25 -0.99 -7.95 9.87
CA VAL A 25 -1.14 -6.76 9.02
C VAL A 25 -2.04 -5.74 9.70
N LEU A 26 -1.50 -4.55 9.92
CA LEU A 26 -2.29 -3.37 10.23
C LEU A 26 -2.47 -2.53 8.97
N LYS A 27 -3.65 -1.91 8.84
CA LYS A 27 -4.01 -1.09 7.68
C LYS A 27 -4.54 0.25 8.16
N THR A 28 -4.23 1.31 7.43
CA THR A 28 -4.83 2.62 7.66
C THR A 28 -5.16 3.32 6.35
N LYS A 29 -6.14 4.22 6.42
CA LYS A 29 -6.50 5.17 5.38
C LYS A 29 -5.69 6.47 5.56
N PRO A 30 -5.50 7.26 4.49
CA PRO A 30 -4.85 8.56 4.58
C PRO A 30 -5.67 9.50 5.48
N VAL A 31 -4.98 10.20 6.38
CA VAL A 31 -5.58 11.25 7.22
C VAL A 31 -5.06 12.65 6.87
N HIS A 32 -4.21 12.76 5.86
CA HIS A 32 -3.54 14.01 5.50
C HIS A 32 -4.38 14.86 4.54
N LYS A 33 -4.20 16.19 4.61
CA LYS A 33 -4.98 17.17 3.83
C LYS A 33 -4.92 16.96 2.31
N LYS A 34 -3.78 16.50 1.77
CA LYS A 34 -3.62 16.25 0.33
C LYS A 34 -4.55 15.18 -0.25
N ALA A 35 -5.12 14.30 0.58
CA ALA A 35 -6.08 13.30 0.11
C ALA A 35 -7.48 13.89 -0.06
N ALA A 36 -7.80 14.98 0.65
CA ALA A 36 -9.08 15.67 0.60
C ALA A 36 -9.04 16.93 -0.27
N ASP A 37 -7.86 17.39 -0.68
CA ASP A 37 -7.68 18.59 -1.49
C ASP A 37 -8.09 18.35 -2.95
N SER A 38 -9.25 18.87 -3.35
CA SER A 38 -9.74 18.72 -4.74
C SER A 38 -8.86 19.38 -5.80
N ASN A 39 -7.96 20.29 -5.41
CA ASN A 39 -7.00 20.92 -6.33
C ASN A 39 -5.72 20.12 -6.48
N ASP A 40 -5.49 19.11 -5.63
CA ASP A 40 -4.34 18.21 -5.77
C ASP A 40 -4.59 17.25 -6.95
N PRO A 41 -3.72 17.22 -7.96
CA PRO A 41 -3.93 16.40 -9.16
C PRO A 41 -3.93 14.89 -8.88
N LEU A 42 -3.45 14.47 -7.70
CA LEU A 42 -3.46 13.09 -7.26
C LEU A 42 -4.51 12.83 -6.17
N ALA A 43 -5.39 13.78 -5.85
CA ALA A 43 -6.42 13.60 -4.82
C ALA A 43 -7.26 12.33 -5.05
N PHE A 44 -7.62 12.04 -6.30
CA PHE A 44 -8.37 10.85 -6.71
C PHE A 44 -7.66 9.52 -6.40
N ALA A 45 -6.33 9.55 -6.29
CA ALA A 45 -5.50 8.39 -6.01
C ALA A 45 -5.17 8.31 -4.53
N ARG A 46 -4.76 9.46 -3.95
CA ARG A 46 -4.46 9.60 -2.53
C ARG A 46 -5.66 9.20 -1.68
N ASN A 47 -6.87 9.63 -2.00
CA ASN A 47 -8.05 9.24 -1.22
C ASN A 47 -8.37 7.73 -1.23
N ARG A 48 -7.81 6.97 -2.18
CA ARG A 48 -7.96 5.51 -2.29
C ARG A 48 -6.77 4.75 -1.72
N GLU A 49 -5.69 5.43 -1.36
CA GLU A 49 -4.49 4.78 -0.86
C GLU A 49 -4.78 4.02 0.44
N THR A 50 -4.01 2.97 0.68
CA THR A 50 -4.06 2.20 1.91
C THR A 50 -2.63 1.87 2.30
N THR A 51 -2.24 2.30 3.49
CA THR A 51 -0.93 1.98 4.04
C THR A 51 -1.04 0.69 4.84
N PHE A 52 -0.14 -0.24 4.57
CA PHE A 52 -0.05 -1.52 5.26
C PHE A 52 1.23 -1.55 6.09
N LEU A 53 1.10 -1.90 7.37
CA LEU A 53 2.22 -2.27 8.23
C LEU A 53 2.17 -3.80 8.39
N CYS A 54 3.11 -4.49 7.77
CA CYS A 54 3.17 -5.95 7.79
C CYS A 54 4.21 -6.41 8.81
N ARG A 55 3.82 -7.31 9.71
CA ARG A 55 4.74 -8.10 10.52
C ARG A 55 5.06 -9.38 9.77
N LEU A 56 6.35 -9.65 9.55
CA LEU A 56 6.83 -10.79 8.79
C LEU A 56 7.57 -11.75 9.70
N LYS A 57 7.48 -13.05 9.39
CA LYS A 57 8.28 -14.10 10.03
C LYS A 57 8.85 -15.03 8.96
N LYS A 58 9.86 -15.81 9.34
CA LYS A 58 10.37 -16.89 8.49
C LYS A 58 9.24 -17.87 8.15
N ALA A 59 9.19 -18.28 6.88
CA ALA A 59 8.26 -19.30 6.41
C ALA A 59 8.42 -20.59 7.21
#